data_AF-A0A110B2L5-F1
#
_entry.id   AF-A0A110B2L5-F1
#
_cell.length_a   1.000
_cell.length_b   1.000
_cell.length_c   1.000
_cell.angle_alpha   90.00
_cell.angle_beta   90.00
_cell.angle_gamma   90.00
#
_symmetry.space_group_name_H-M   'P 1'
#
loop_
_entity.id
_entity.type
_entity.pdbx_description
1 polymer ?
#
loop_
_entity_poly.entity_id
_entity_poly.type
_entity_poly.pdbx_seq_one_letter_code
_entity_poly.pdbx_strand_id
1 'polypeptide(L)'
;MVLTYDHYASYLIDWCNERGPTFKYYFPLKGGWELWVQADFAAYVLAKDSTYDILREVQIYKDVYQRVDMLFNENAPLVTDKIAIEIKCQTFLSQNDFIAGVGADIAKLAQPKLKVQFQTCQTGVLGIYFTQQAHDWLVTNNFTIIYNYGEVGCAIRKLYP
;
A
#
# COMPACT_ATOMS: atom_id res chain seq x y z
N MET A 1 -0.85 -16.09 12.60
CA MET A 1 -0.04 -16.59 11.47
C MET A 1 0.87 -15.46 10.99
N VAL A 2 2.02 -15.73 10.35
CA VAL A 2 2.85 -14.67 9.73
C VAL A 2 2.47 -14.55 8.25
N LEU A 3 2.00 -13.37 7.84
CA LEU A 3 1.75 -13.05 6.44
C LEU A 3 3.09 -12.77 5.73
N THR A 4 3.44 -13.52 4.70
CA THR A 4 4.61 -13.21 3.86
C THR A 4 4.29 -12.11 2.85
N TYR A 5 5.30 -11.44 2.30
CA TYR A 5 5.08 -10.43 1.26
C TYR A 5 4.43 -11.02 0.00
N ASP A 6 4.76 -12.27 -0.35
CA ASP A 6 4.17 -12.96 -1.49
C ASP A 6 2.68 -13.26 -1.25
N HIS A 7 2.30 -13.65 -0.02
CA HIS A 7 0.89 -13.81 0.34
C HIS A 7 0.16 -12.45 0.35
N TYR A 8 0.79 -11.38 0.86
CA TYR A 8 0.25 -10.03 0.76
C TYR A 8 -0.02 -9.63 -0.70
N ALA A 9 0.95 -9.85 -1.59
CA ALA A 9 0.80 -9.54 -3.02
C ALA A 9 -0.29 -10.38 -3.68
N SER A 10 -0.38 -11.67 -3.33
CA SER A 10 -1.42 -12.57 -3.85
C SER A 10 -2.83 -12.13 -3.40
N TYR A 11 -3.02 -11.82 -2.12
CA TYR A 11 -4.29 -11.29 -1.63
C TYR A 11 -4.65 -9.97 -2.30
N LEU A 12 -3.67 -9.12 -2.57
CA LEU A 12 -3.92 -7.85 -3.22
C LEU A 12 -4.32 -8.01 -4.69
N ILE A 13 -3.70 -8.94 -5.42
CA ILE A 13 -4.12 -9.32 -6.79
C ILE A 13 -5.58 -9.78 -6.78
N ASP A 14 -5.93 -10.71 -5.88
CA ASP A 14 -7.29 -11.23 -5.81
C ASP A 14 -8.31 -10.14 -5.42
N TRP A 15 -7.96 -9.31 -4.43
CA TRP A 15 -8.77 -8.17 -4.03
C TRP A 15 -8.96 -7.17 -5.18
N CYS A 16 -7.91 -6.86 -5.94
CA CYS A 16 -8.01 -5.99 -7.12
C CYS A 16 -8.88 -6.61 -8.22
N ASN A 17 -8.83 -7.94 -8.42
CA ASN A 17 -9.72 -8.61 -9.37
C ASN A 17 -11.20 -8.52 -8.96
N GLU A 18 -11.49 -8.56 -7.66
CA GLU A 18 -12.86 -8.44 -7.13
C GLU A 18 -13.36 -6.99 -7.07
N ARG A 19 -12.52 -6.04 -6.64
CA ARG A 19 -12.90 -4.65 -6.37
C ARG A 19 -12.50 -3.67 -7.47
N GLY A 20 -11.44 -3.96 -8.20
CA GLY A 20 -10.87 -3.09 -9.23
C GLY A 20 -11.88 -2.55 -10.26
N PRO A 21 -12.89 -3.34 -10.71
CA PRO A 21 -13.92 -2.82 -11.62
C PRO A 21 -14.74 -1.65 -11.07
N THR A 22 -14.80 -1.47 -9.74
CA THR A 22 -15.52 -0.37 -9.09
C THR A 22 -14.65 0.85 -8.82
N PHE A 23 -13.32 0.77 -8.94
CA PHE A 23 -12.42 1.86 -8.56
C PHE A 23 -12.63 3.14 -9.37
N LYS A 24 -13.08 3.03 -10.62
CA LYS A 24 -13.47 4.17 -11.46
C LYS A 24 -14.54 5.07 -10.81
N TYR A 25 -15.36 4.54 -9.91
CA TYR A 25 -16.37 5.31 -9.19
C TYR A 25 -15.78 6.12 -8.03
N TYR A 26 -14.58 5.80 -7.55
CA TYR A 26 -13.86 6.56 -6.52
C TYR A 26 -12.98 7.67 -7.11
N PHE A 27 -12.51 7.52 -8.35
CA PHE A 27 -11.72 8.52 -9.06
C PHE A 27 -12.29 9.96 -9.05
N PRO A 28 -13.60 10.19 -9.26
CA PRO A 28 -14.17 11.54 -9.26
C PRO A 28 -14.43 12.10 -7.85
N LEU A 29 -14.29 11.30 -6.80
CA LEU A 29 -14.60 11.74 -5.44
C LEU A 29 -13.50 12.68 -4.90
N LYS A 30 -13.93 13.74 -4.21
CA LYS A 30 -13.04 14.66 -3.52
C LYS A 30 -12.64 14.07 -2.17
N GLY A 31 -11.35 14.15 -1.82
CA GLY A 31 -10.87 13.85 -0.47
C GLY A 31 -10.00 12.61 -0.30
N GLY A 32 -9.44 12.06 -1.39
CA GLY A 32 -8.70 10.80 -1.32
C GLY A 32 -9.64 9.63 -0.98
N TRP A 33 -9.17 8.41 -1.20
CA TRP A 33 -9.92 7.19 -0.90
C TRP A 33 -9.04 6.08 -0.35
N GLU A 34 -7.80 6.42 0.03
CA GLU A 34 -6.82 5.58 0.68
C GLU A 34 -7.38 4.95 1.97
N LEU A 35 -8.11 5.72 2.79
CA LEU A 35 -8.72 5.21 4.03
C LEU A 35 -9.76 4.11 3.79
N TRP A 36 -10.46 4.15 2.65
CA TRP A 36 -11.38 3.09 2.25
C TRP A 36 -10.60 1.85 1.82
N VAL A 37 -9.55 2.02 1.00
CA VAL A 37 -8.67 0.92 0.57
C VAL A 37 -8.06 0.21 1.79
N GLN A 38 -7.54 0.98 2.76
CA GLN A 38 -7.00 0.42 3.99
C GLN A 38 -8.04 -0.43 4.76
N ALA A 39 -9.30 0.00 4.84
CA ALA A 39 -10.37 -0.74 5.53
C ALA A 39 -10.77 -1.99 4.76
N ASP A 40 -11.12 -1.81 3.49
CA ASP A 40 -11.69 -2.88 2.67
C ASP A 40 -10.66 -3.98 2.41
N PHE A 41 -9.40 -3.62 2.14
CA PHE A 41 -8.35 -4.62 1.96
C PHE A 41 -8.02 -5.38 3.25
N ALA A 42 -7.95 -4.69 4.41
CA ALA A 42 -7.76 -5.38 5.68
C ALA A 42 -8.91 -6.37 5.97
N ALA A 43 -10.16 -5.94 5.77
CA ALA A 43 -11.33 -6.80 5.92
C ALA A 43 -11.31 -7.99 4.93
N TYR A 44 -10.85 -7.76 3.70
CA TYR A 44 -10.68 -8.81 2.69
C TYR A 44 -9.71 -9.89 3.17
N VAL A 45 -8.52 -9.51 3.62
CA VAL A 45 -7.51 -10.46 4.10
C VAL A 45 -8.04 -11.24 5.32
N LEU A 46 -8.67 -10.56 6.28
CA LEU A 46 -9.23 -11.20 7.48
C LEU A 46 -10.41 -12.13 7.17
N ALA A 47 -11.16 -11.88 6.09
CA ALA A 47 -12.20 -12.79 5.63
C ALA A 47 -11.64 -14.10 5.02
N LYS A 48 -10.40 -14.08 4.50
CA LYS A 48 -9.69 -15.28 4.03
C LYS A 48 -9.04 -16.03 5.19
N ASP A 49 -8.43 -15.29 6.12
CA ASP A 49 -7.85 -15.84 7.34
C ASP A 49 -7.85 -14.77 8.46
N SER A 50 -8.71 -14.98 9.45
CA SER A 50 -8.89 -14.05 10.57
C SER A 50 -7.77 -14.13 11.61
N THR A 51 -6.75 -14.97 11.41
CA THR A 51 -5.60 -15.11 12.32
C THR A 51 -4.43 -14.18 11.99
N TYR A 52 -4.55 -13.40 10.91
CA TYR A 52 -3.60 -12.34 10.60
C TYR A 52 -3.78 -11.14 11.52
N ASP A 53 -2.65 -10.52 11.85
CA ASP A 53 -2.58 -9.31 12.64
C ASP A 53 -2.34 -8.13 11.70
N ILE A 54 -3.35 -7.28 11.56
CA ILE A 54 -3.37 -6.16 10.63
C ILE A 54 -3.79 -4.91 11.39
N LEU A 55 -2.90 -3.94 11.44
CA LEU A 55 -3.15 -2.64 12.03
C LEU A 55 -3.13 -1.56 10.94
N ARG A 56 -3.88 -0.49 11.18
CA ARG A 56 -3.90 0.69 10.33
C ARG A 56 -3.37 1.91 11.08
N GLU A 57 -2.84 2.88 10.35
CA GLU A 57 -2.45 4.19 10.89
C GLU A 57 -1.52 4.06 12.11
N VAL A 58 -0.47 3.23 11.98
CA VAL A 58 0.44 2.91 13.10
C VAL A 58 1.65 3.83 13.13
N GLN A 59 2.03 4.29 14.33
CA GLN A 59 3.20 5.14 14.50
C GLN A 59 4.51 4.34 14.52
N ILE A 60 4.98 3.93 13.34
CA ILE A 60 6.29 3.26 13.16
C ILE A 60 7.44 4.25 12.93
N TYR A 61 7.13 5.50 12.59
CA TYR A 61 8.10 6.54 12.26
C TYR A 61 8.67 7.24 13.49
N LYS A 62 9.90 7.75 13.38
CA LYS A 62 10.51 8.63 14.39
C LYS A 62 9.73 9.94 14.56
N ASP A 63 9.18 10.45 13.46
CA ASP A 63 8.25 11.58 13.49
C ASP A 63 6.93 11.15 14.15
N VAL A 64 6.56 11.85 15.22
CA VAL A 64 5.37 11.55 16.02
C VAL A 64 4.06 11.89 15.32
N TYR A 65 4.08 12.64 14.23
CA TYR A 65 2.91 12.98 13.43
C TYR A 65 2.70 12.04 12.24
N GLN A 66 3.66 11.18 11.93
CA GLN A 66 3.57 10.26 10.81
C GLN A 66 3.04 8.89 11.26
N ARG A 67 2.19 8.30 10.42
CA ARG A 67 1.63 6.96 10.57
C ARG A 67 1.80 6.20 9.26
N VAL A 68 2.03 4.89 9.35
CA VAL A 68 1.98 4.02 8.17
C VAL A 68 0.55 3.58 7.96
N ASP A 69 0.12 3.54 6.69
CA ASP A 69 -1.25 3.21 6.33
C ASP A 69 -1.64 1.81 6.82
N MET A 70 -0.76 0.82 6.60
CA MET A 70 -0.95 -0.54 7.07
C MET A 70 0.32 -1.16 7.64
N LEU A 71 0.16 -1.92 8.73
CA LEU A 71 1.19 -2.74 9.34
C LEU A 71 0.67 -4.15 9.55
N PHE A 72 1.35 -5.13 8.95
CA PHE A 72 1.05 -6.55 9.10
C PHE A 72 2.05 -7.20 10.04
N ASN A 73 1.57 -8.21 10.76
CA ASN A 73 2.35 -9.04 11.67
C ASN A 73 2.97 -8.25 12.84
N GLU A 74 2.25 -7.29 13.43
CA GLU A 74 2.81 -6.48 14.53
C GLU A 74 3.28 -7.34 15.72
N ASN A 75 2.58 -8.43 16.00
CA ASN A 75 2.95 -9.37 17.05
C ASN A 75 3.99 -10.43 16.63
N ALA A 76 4.57 -10.36 15.43
CA ALA A 76 5.64 -11.28 15.03
C ALA A 76 6.91 -11.05 15.87
N PRO A 77 7.60 -12.13 16.28
CA PRO A 77 8.78 -12.03 17.13
C PRO A 77 9.99 -11.42 16.40
N LEU A 78 10.08 -11.61 15.08
CA LEU A 78 11.15 -11.05 14.26
C LEU A 78 10.64 -9.79 13.55
N VAL A 79 11.40 -8.70 13.66
CA VAL A 79 11.07 -7.44 12.97
C VAL A 79 11.06 -7.59 11.45
N THR A 80 11.87 -8.51 10.90
CA THR A 80 11.92 -8.83 9.47
C THR A 80 10.64 -9.47 8.94
N ASP A 81 9.82 -10.04 9.82
CA ASP A 81 8.53 -10.62 9.45
C ASP A 81 7.41 -9.57 9.39
N LYS A 82 7.65 -8.36 9.90
CA LYS A 82 6.70 -7.26 9.83
C LYS A 82 6.69 -6.63 8.45
N ILE A 83 5.51 -6.27 7.95
CA ILE A 83 5.33 -5.62 6.65
C ILE A 83 4.63 -4.28 6.84
N ALA A 84 5.29 -3.19 6.49
CA ALA A 84 4.78 -1.83 6.54
C ALA A 84 4.49 -1.32 5.13
N ILE A 85 3.24 -0.92 4.86
CA ILE A 85 2.76 -0.51 3.53
C ILE A 85 2.20 0.90 3.57
N GLU A 86 2.67 1.76 2.67
CA GLU A 86 1.99 3.01 2.31
C GLU A 86 1.14 2.80 1.05
N ILE A 87 0.02 3.51 0.98
CA ILE A 87 -0.99 3.39 -0.06
C ILE A 87 -1.21 4.77 -0.65
N LYS A 88 -1.16 4.85 -1.98
CA LYS A 88 -1.51 6.04 -2.73
C LYS A 88 -2.59 5.74 -3.74
N CYS A 89 -3.65 6.55 -3.74
CA CYS A 89 -4.73 6.41 -4.69
C CYS A 89 -4.87 7.68 -5.52
N GLN A 90 -4.78 7.57 -6.84
CA GLN A 90 -5.01 8.70 -7.72
C GLN A 90 -6.50 9.05 -7.73
N THR A 91 -6.79 10.34 -7.76
CA THR A 91 -8.14 10.89 -8.00
C THR A 91 -8.06 11.90 -9.12
N PHE A 92 -9.20 12.30 -9.68
CA PHE A 92 -9.26 13.34 -10.70
C PHE A 92 -8.58 14.64 -10.23
N LEU A 93 -8.78 15.00 -8.97
CA LEU A 93 -8.24 16.24 -8.39
C LEU A 93 -6.77 16.12 -7.97
N SER A 94 -6.27 14.91 -7.69
CA SER A 94 -4.88 14.67 -7.27
C SER A 94 -4.00 14.09 -8.39
N GLN A 95 -4.47 14.09 -9.64
CA GLN A 95 -3.78 13.42 -10.74
C GLN A 95 -2.33 13.88 -10.93
N ASN A 96 -2.07 15.18 -10.75
CA ASN A 96 -0.74 15.79 -10.90
C ASN A 96 0.16 15.53 -9.67
N ASP A 97 -0.45 15.35 -8.49
CA ASP A 97 0.26 15.17 -7.23
C ASP A 97 0.49 13.69 -6.89
N PHE A 98 -0.18 12.78 -7.59
CA PHE A 98 -0.09 11.34 -7.34
C PHE A 98 1.36 10.84 -7.37
N ILE A 99 2.09 11.14 -8.45
CA ILE A 99 3.48 10.71 -8.63
C ILE A 99 4.38 11.28 -7.51
N ALA A 100 4.25 12.58 -7.23
CA ALA A 100 5.01 13.22 -6.17
C ALA A 100 4.70 12.61 -4.81
N GLY A 101 3.43 12.28 -4.56
CA GLY A 101 2.98 11.60 -3.35
C GLY A 101 3.52 10.18 -3.21
N VAL A 102 3.49 9.36 -4.27
CA VAL A 102 4.13 8.03 -4.26
C VAL A 102 5.62 8.15 -3.96
N GLY A 103 6.31 9.13 -4.56
CA GLY A 103 7.72 9.41 -4.26
C GLY A 103 7.95 9.79 -2.79
N ALA A 104 7.05 10.59 -2.20
CA ALA A 104 7.10 10.95 -0.80
C ALA A 104 6.91 9.72 0.11
N ASP A 105 6.01 8.80 -0.24
CA ASP A 105 5.74 7.58 0.52
C ASP A 105 6.95 6.61 0.48
N ILE A 106 7.60 6.47 -0.68
CA ILE A 106 8.88 5.73 -0.79
C ILE A 106 9.93 6.34 0.13
N ALA A 107 10.08 7.66 0.10
CA ALA A 107 11.06 8.35 0.94
C ALA A 107 10.72 8.26 2.43
N LYS A 108 9.44 8.21 2.79
CA LYS A 108 8.92 8.07 4.16
C LYS A 108 9.28 6.70 4.75
N LEU A 109 9.17 5.63 3.96
CA LEU A 109 9.50 4.25 4.33
C LEU A 109 11.01 3.92 4.40
N ALA A 110 11.89 4.91 4.22
CA ALA A 110 13.33 4.70 4.36
C ALA A 110 13.70 4.25 5.79
N GLN A 111 14.49 3.18 5.91
CA GLN A 111 14.86 2.56 7.20
C GLN A 111 15.36 3.55 8.27
N PRO A 112 16.17 4.59 7.96
CA PRO A 112 16.59 5.56 8.96
C PRO A 112 15.46 6.42 9.56
N LYS A 113 14.29 6.51 8.91
CA LYS A 113 13.10 7.24 9.40
C LYS A 113 12.22 6.41 10.32
N LEU A 114 12.37 5.08 10.32
CA LEU A 114 11.63 4.19 11.21
C LEU A 114 12.21 4.22 12.62
N LYS A 115 11.36 4.03 13.64
CA LYS A 115 11.80 3.81 15.01
C LYS A 115 12.66 2.55 15.07
N VAL A 116 13.58 2.48 16.04
CA VAL A 116 14.56 1.38 16.16
C VAL A 116 13.88 0.01 16.16
N GLN A 117 12.75 -0.16 16.84
CA GLN A 117 12.04 -1.44 16.89
C GLN A 117 11.39 -1.90 15.57
N PHE A 118 11.34 -1.02 14.55
CA PHE A 118 10.82 -1.31 13.22
C PHE A 118 11.89 -1.27 12.13
N GLN A 119 13.14 -0.96 12.49
CA GLN A 119 14.23 -1.01 11.52
C GLN A 119 14.42 -2.46 11.06
N THR A 120 14.67 -2.63 9.76
CA THR A 120 14.74 -3.90 9.03
C THR A 120 13.42 -4.64 8.80
N CYS A 121 12.27 -4.03 9.14
CA CYS A 121 11.01 -4.56 8.65
C CYS A 121 10.91 -4.44 7.12
N GLN A 122 10.10 -5.30 6.53
CA GLN A 122 9.75 -5.22 5.12
C GLN A 122 8.91 -3.97 4.89
N THR A 123 9.22 -3.22 3.84
CA THR A 123 8.47 -2.03 3.47
C THR A 123 8.03 -2.08 2.02
N GLY A 124 6.87 -1.48 1.72
CA GLY A 124 6.38 -1.40 0.35
C GLY A 124 5.36 -0.30 0.12
N VAL A 125 5.10 -0.02 -1.14
CA VAL A 125 4.09 0.97 -1.56
C VAL A 125 3.10 0.33 -2.51
N LEU A 126 1.82 0.59 -2.30
CA LEU A 126 0.73 0.31 -3.22
C LEU A 126 0.29 1.60 -3.90
N GLY A 127 0.35 1.65 -5.23
CA GLY A 127 -0.22 2.73 -6.04
C GLY A 127 -1.42 2.25 -6.83
N ILE A 128 -2.58 2.91 -6.64
CA ILE A 128 -3.75 2.75 -7.51
C ILE A 128 -3.84 3.98 -8.42
N TYR A 129 -3.80 3.76 -9.73
CA TYR A 129 -3.70 4.82 -10.73
C TYR A 129 -4.76 4.71 -11.82
N PHE A 130 -5.00 5.82 -12.50
CA PHE A 130 -5.99 5.99 -13.58
C PHE A 130 -5.40 6.58 -14.87
N THR A 131 -4.18 7.15 -14.82
CA THR A 131 -3.57 7.81 -15.98
C THR A 131 -2.37 7.04 -16.52
N GLN A 132 -2.17 7.11 -17.84
CA GLN A 132 -0.99 6.52 -18.50
C GLN A 132 0.33 7.09 -17.95
N GLN A 133 0.35 8.39 -17.63
CA GLN A 133 1.52 9.03 -17.03
C GLN A 133 1.90 8.38 -15.69
N ALA A 134 0.91 8.07 -14.85
CA ALA A 134 1.14 7.40 -13.57
C ALA A 134 1.61 5.95 -13.79
N HIS A 135 1.01 5.22 -14.72
CA HIS A 135 1.47 3.89 -15.14
C HIS A 135 2.96 3.89 -15.52
N ASP A 136 3.34 4.75 -16.47
CA ASP A 136 4.68 4.78 -17.03
C ASP A 136 5.72 5.14 -15.97
N TRP A 137 5.37 6.09 -15.09
CA TRP A 137 6.22 6.44 -13.96
C TRP A 137 6.40 5.27 -13.00
N LEU A 138 5.33 4.56 -12.62
CA LEU A 138 5.39 3.42 -11.71
C LEU A 138 6.27 2.29 -12.28
N VAL A 139 6.08 1.92 -13.55
CA VAL A 139 6.92 0.92 -14.24
C VAL A 139 8.39 1.35 -14.25
N THR A 140 8.68 2.60 -14.63
CA THR A 140 10.04 3.15 -14.65
C THR A 140 10.69 3.16 -13.26
N ASN A 141 9.88 3.22 -12.20
CA ASN A 141 10.32 3.23 -10.80
C ASN A 141 10.20 1.87 -10.13
N ASN A 142 10.31 0.78 -10.89
CA ASN A 142 10.37 -0.61 -10.40
C ASN A 142 9.13 -1.06 -9.61
N PHE A 143 7.96 -0.53 -9.92
CA PHE A 143 6.72 -1.13 -9.47
C PHE A 143 6.33 -2.29 -10.38
N THR A 144 5.78 -3.34 -9.77
CA THR A 144 5.13 -4.45 -10.49
C THR A 144 3.65 -4.12 -10.65
N ILE A 145 3.16 -4.09 -11.88
CA ILE A 145 1.73 -3.97 -12.15
C ILE A 145 1.07 -5.30 -11.79
N ILE A 146 0.13 -5.25 -10.85
CA ILE A 146 -0.58 -6.44 -10.33
C ILE A 146 -2.03 -6.52 -10.80
N TYR A 147 -2.57 -5.42 -11.31
CA TYR A 147 -3.91 -5.34 -11.87
C TYR A 147 -3.96 -4.24 -12.92
N ASN A 148 -4.65 -4.51 -14.03
CA ASN A 148 -4.93 -3.53 -15.06
C ASN A 148 -6.26 -3.87 -15.74
N TYR A 149 -7.22 -2.96 -15.67
CA TYR A 149 -8.54 -3.13 -16.27
C TYR A 149 -9.12 -1.78 -16.70
N GLY A 150 -9.23 -1.60 -18.02
CA GLY A 150 -9.65 -0.32 -18.59
C GLY A 150 -8.67 0.79 -18.22
N GLU A 151 -9.18 1.84 -17.59
CA GLU A 151 -8.39 2.97 -17.11
C GLU A 151 -7.76 2.74 -15.73
N VAL A 152 -8.18 1.71 -15.00
CA VAL A 152 -7.73 1.45 -13.62
C VAL A 152 -6.54 0.51 -13.62
N GLY A 153 -5.48 0.87 -12.89
CA GLY A 153 -4.41 -0.06 -12.57
C GLY A 153 -3.97 0.00 -11.12
N CYS A 154 -3.39 -1.10 -10.65
CA CYS A 154 -2.76 -1.20 -9.34
C CYS A 154 -1.34 -1.73 -9.49
N ALA A 155 -0.41 -1.14 -8.75
CA ALA A 155 0.98 -1.53 -8.78
C ALA A 155 1.55 -1.56 -7.36
N ILE A 156 2.47 -2.49 -7.11
CA ILE A 156 3.19 -2.58 -5.84
C ILE A 156 4.69 -2.53 -6.04
N ARG A 157 5.39 -2.04 -5.02
CA ARG A 157 6.85 -2.11 -4.95
C ARG A 157 7.29 -2.50 -3.55
N LYS A 158 8.05 -3.60 -3.44
CA LYS A 158 8.82 -3.93 -2.24
C LYS A 158 10.08 -3.06 -2.22
N LEU A 159 10.34 -2.38 -1.11
CA LEU A 159 11.48 -1.46 -0.95
C LEU A 159 12.60 -2.06 -0.10
N TYR A 160 12.26 -2.80 0.94
CA TYR A 160 13.22 -3.47 1.81
C TYR A 160 12.84 -4.94 1.98
N PRO A 161 13.78 -5.87 1.81
CA PRO A 161 13.53 -7.31 1.88
C PRO A 161 13.21 -7.81 3.28
#